data_AF-A0A2V7HII7-F1
#
_entry.id   AF-A0A2V7HII7-F1
#
_cell.length_a   1.000
_cell.length_b   1.000
_cell.length_c   1.000
_cell.angle_alpha   90.00
_cell.angle_beta   90.00
_cell.angle_gamma   90.00
#
_symmetry.space_group_name_H-M   'P 1'
#
loop_
_entity.id
_entity.type
_entity.pdbx_description
1 polymer ?
#
loop_
_entity_poly.entity_id
_entity_poly.type
_entity_poly.pdbx_seq_one_letter_code
_entity_poly.pdbx_strand_id
1 'polypeptide(L)'
;MPLQYENLDPTTRRYAITELDHDLSTGAFHSSERLRPEAVAEYHRLLREAIRYYDDRWLEEHASDLLVEIEARRTRTGGTTTARVPQMAARLLAEGDFNRYYMRGLALRAIDEGRQVVEVYRARLSLEPRRESANLEGTRVAAAEVLNQLRGPLSAEPAAAPLGRTNSGLSVRLV
;
A
#
# COMPACT_ATOMS: atom_id res chain seq x y z
N MET A 1 -4.93 10.64 -9.54
CA MET A 1 -6.15 9.80 -9.61
C MET A 1 -5.94 8.67 -8.63
N PRO A 2 -6.93 8.39 -7.76
CA PRO A 2 -6.85 7.30 -6.81
C PRO A 2 -6.84 5.95 -7.55
N LEU A 3 -6.40 4.91 -6.85
CA LEU A 3 -6.71 3.55 -7.29
C LEU A 3 -8.23 3.31 -7.27
N GLN A 4 -8.70 2.49 -8.19
CA GLN A 4 -10.09 2.06 -8.21
C GLN A 4 -10.25 0.85 -7.29
N TYR A 5 -10.91 1.02 -6.14
CA TYR A 5 -11.11 -0.03 -5.14
C TYR A 5 -12.52 -0.64 -5.22
N GLU A 6 -12.63 -1.85 -5.76
CA GLU A 6 -13.92 -2.53 -6.02
C GLU A 6 -14.73 -2.86 -4.75
N ASN A 7 -14.05 -3.10 -3.63
CA ASN A 7 -14.69 -3.51 -2.37
C ASN A 7 -14.37 -2.58 -1.20
N LEU A 8 -14.17 -1.27 -1.45
CA LEU A 8 -13.92 -0.27 -0.40
C LEU A 8 -15.22 0.18 0.31
N ASP A 9 -15.97 -0.81 0.80
CA ASP A 9 -17.21 -0.61 1.55
C ASP A 9 -16.95 -0.53 3.08
N PRO A 10 -17.96 -0.17 3.89
CA PRO A 10 -17.79 -0.07 5.35
C PRO A 10 -17.32 -1.36 6.04
N THR A 11 -17.54 -2.54 5.44
CA THR A 11 -17.05 -3.81 6.00
C THR A 11 -15.55 -3.94 5.77
N THR A 12 -15.08 -3.78 4.55
CA THR A 12 -13.63 -3.83 4.24
C THR A 12 -12.85 -2.77 5.02
N ARG A 13 -13.40 -1.55 5.15
CA ARG A 13 -12.76 -0.47 5.92
C ARG A 13 -12.54 -0.86 7.39
N ARG A 14 -13.48 -1.58 8.02
CA ARG A 14 -13.33 -2.06 9.41
C ARG A 14 -12.17 -3.05 9.56
N TYR A 15 -12.06 -4.03 8.65
CA TYR A 15 -10.93 -4.97 8.66
C TYR A 15 -9.60 -4.26 8.36
N ALA A 16 -9.58 -3.31 7.41
CA ALA A 16 -8.37 -2.54 7.10
C ALA A 16 -7.89 -1.70 8.30
N ILE A 17 -8.81 -1.08 9.04
CA ILE A 17 -8.48 -0.38 10.30
C ILE A 17 -7.94 -1.35 11.36
N THR A 18 -8.53 -2.55 11.47
CA THR A 18 -8.05 -3.55 12.43
C THR A 18 -6.61 -3.96 12.13
N GLU A 19 -6.27 -4.14 10.85
CA GLU A 19 -4.90 -4.43 10.44
C GLU A 19 -3.93 -3.27 10.72
N LEU A 20 -4.35 -2.01 10.49
CA LEU A 20 -3.54 -0.84 10.84
C LEU A 20 -3.33 -0.74 12.36
N ASP A 21 -4.38 -0.92 13.15
CA ASP A 21 -4.32 -0.83 14.62
C ASP A 21 -3.43 -1.91 15.23
N HIS A 22 -3.47 -3.11 14.65
CA HIS A 22 -2.56 -4.18 14.99
C HIS A 22 -1.10 -3.78 14.73
N ASP A 23 -0.79 -3.24 13.55
CA ASP A 23 0.58 -2.84 13.20
C ASP A 23 1.09 -1.68 14.07
N LEU A 24 0.23 -0.71 14.37
CA LEU A 24 0.58 0.42 15.24
C LEU A 24 0.80 -0.01 16.69
N SER A 25 0.00 -0.95 17.22
CA SER A 25 0.14 -1.44 18.60
C SER A 25 1.32 -2.39 18.80
N THR A 26 1.71 -3.14 17.75
CA THR A 26 2.83 -4.08 17.79
C THR A 26 4.15 -3.48 17.32
N GLY A 27 4.14 -2.26 16.79
CA GLY A 27 5.31 -1.61 16.19
C GLY A 27 5.73 -2.22 14.84
N ALA A 28 4.85 -3.00 14.20
CA ALA A 28 5.07 -3.59 12.89
C ALA A 28 4.82 -2.61 11.72
N PHE A 29 4.28 -1.42 12.01
CA PHE A 29 4.10 -0.37 11.02
C PHE A 29 5.46 0.04 10.41
N HIS A 30 5.60 -0.13 9.09
CA HIS A 30 6.81 0.29 8.39
C HIS A 30 6.71 1.76 7.96
N SER A 31 7.35 2.63 8.72
CA SER A 31 7.45 4.05 8.37
C SER A 31 8.39 4.24 7.17
N SER A 32 7.91 4.98 6.16
CA SER A 32 8.74 5.41 5.03
C SER A 32 9.86 6.34 5.50
N GLU A 33 11.08 6.13 4.99
CA GLU A 33 12.23 7.03 5.20
C GLU A 33 11.98 8.44 4.66
N ARG A 34 10.96 8.61 3.81
CA ARG A 34 10.57 9.91 3.25
C ARG A 34 9.69 10.73 4.18
N LEU A 35 9.12 10.14 5.24
CA LEU A 35 8.38 10.90 6.24
C LEU A 35 9.36 11.61 7.17
N ARG A 36 9.07 12.85 7.53
CA ARG A 36 9.83 13.51 8.59
C ARG A 36 9.61 12.76 9.91
N PRO A 37 10.66 12.54 10.74
CA PRO A 37 10.51 11.80 11.99
C PRO A 37 9.41 12.34 12.91
N GLU A 38 9.26 13.66 13.00
CA GLU A 38 8.23 14.34 13.79
C GLU A 38 6.81 14.24 13.20
N ALA A 39 6.70 13.91 11.92
CA ALA A 39 5.42 13.83 11.19
C ALA A 39 4.82 12.43 11.17
N VAL A 40 5.54 11.41 11.66
CA VAL A 40 5.10 10.00 11.63
C VAL A 40 3.77 9.80 12.36
N ALA A 41 3.61 10.39 13.54
CA ALA A 41 2.36 10.27 14.31
C ALA A 41 1.16 10.90 13.59
N GLU A 42 1.38 12.05 12.93
CA GLU A 42 0.34 12.71 12.13
C GLU A 42 0.01 11.89 10.88
N TYR A 43 1.01 11.29 10.24
CA TYR A 43 0.79 10.38 9.11
C TYR A 43 -0.05 9.16 9.51
N HIS A 44 0.20 8.56 10.68
CA HIS A 44 -0.64 7.47 11.19
C HIS A 44 -2.10 7.90 11.35
N ARG A 45 -2.33 9.13 11.87
CA ARG A 45 -3.66 9.70 12.02
C ARG A 45 -4.36 9.87 10.67
N LEU A 46 -3.68 10.47 9.70
CA LEU A 46 -4.19 10.68 8.34
C LEU A 46 -4.46 9.35 7.62
N LEU A 47 -3.57 8.37 7.72
CA LEU A 47 -3.77 7.05 7.12
C LEU A 47 -5.00 6.36 7.70
N ARG A 48 -5.19 6.41 9.03
CA ARG A 48 -6.39 5.88 9.68
C ARG A 48 -7.66 6.58 9.16
N GLU A 49 -7.63 7.90 9.05
CA GLU A 49 -8.76 8.71 8.57
C GLU A 49 -9.09 8.40 7.12
N ALA A 50 -8.08 8.28 6.26
CA ALA A 50 -8.21 7.89 4.87
C ALA A 50 -8.89 6.52 4.74
N ILE A 51 -8.38 5.50 5.45
CA ILE A 51 -8.99 4.16 5.43
C ILE A 51 -10.43 4.19 5.95
N ARG A 52 -10.73 5.04 6.92
CA ARG A 52 -12.06 5.11 7.53
C ARG A 52 -13.09 5.80 6.64
N TYR A 53 -12.72 6.88 5.95
CA TYR A 53 -13.69 7.78 5.31
C TYR A 53 -13.39 8.15 3.86
N TYR A 54 -12.15 8.01 3.40
CA TYR A 54 -11.69 8.54 2.11
C TYR A 54 -10.96 7.48 1.28
N ASP A 55 -9.96 7.90 0.51
CA ASP A 55 -9.14 7.08 -0.38
C ASP A 55 -7.66 7.50 -0.33
N ASP A 56 -6.84 6.90 -1.19
CA ASP A 56 -5.41 7.19 -1.33
C ASP A 56 -5.12 8.59 -1.87
N ARG A 57 -6.04 9.18 -2.67
CA ARG A 57 -5.88 10.56 -3.15
C ARG A 57 -6.05 11.56 -2.01
N TRP A 58 -7.06 11.37 -1.15
CA TRP A 58 -7.22 12.23 0.01
C TRP A 58 -5.97 12.17 0.91
N LEU A 59 -5.42 10.97 1.12
CA LEU A 59 -4.19 10.79 1.88
C LEU A 59 -2.99 11.48 1.22
N GLU A 60 -2.84 11.37 -0.10
CA GLU A 60 -1.80 12.08 -0.88
C GLU A 60 -1.86 13.58 -0.63
N GLU A 61 -3.05 14.18 -0.74
CA GLU A 61 -3.27 15.62 -0.59
C GLU A 61 -2.86 16.11 0.82
N HIS A 62 -3.23 15.36 1.86
CA HIS A 62 -2.98 15.75 3.26
C HIS A 62 -1.60 15.33 3.81
N ALA A 63 -0.94 14.33 3.20
CA ALA A 63 0.39 13.87 3.63
C ALA A 63 1.55 14.54 2.89
N SER A 64 1.27 15.32 1.84
CA SER A 64 2.29 15.96 1.00
C SER A 64 3.30 16.79 1.80
N ASP A 65 2.80 17.59 2.75
CA ASP A 65 3.61 18.43 3.64
C ASP A 65 4.26 17.68 4.79
N LEU A 66 4.14 16.34 4.88
CA LEU A 66 4.76 15.52 5.92
C LEU A 66 6.09 14.89 5.49
N LEU A 67 6.45 15.03 4.21
CA LEU A 67 7.68 14.45 3.66
C LEU A 67 8.92 15.31 3.95
N VAL A 68 10.08 14.66 3.98
CA VAL A 68 11.38 15.36 3.94
C VAL A 68 11.54 16.08 2.60
N GLU A 69 12.26 17.20 2.59
CA GLU A 69 12.52 17.92 1.33
C GLU A 69 13.57 17.23 0.45
N ILE A 70 14.51 16.52 1.09
CA ILE A 70 15.70 15.95 0.47
C ILE A 70 15.83 14.48 0.90
N GLU A 71 16.08 13.60 -0.06
CA GLU A 71 16.38 12.18 0.17
C GLU A 71 17.81 11.83 -0.25
N ALA A 72 18.39 10.84 0.44
CA ALA A 72 19.65 10.24 0.04
C ALA A 72 19.42 9.35 -1.19
N ARG A 73 20.28 9.49 -2.21
CA ARG A 73 20.22 8.74 -3.45
C ARG A 73 21.56 8.09 -3.72
N ARG A 74 21.55 6.79 -4.03
CA ARG A 74 22.76 6.10 -4.48
C ARG A 74 23.12 6.53 -5.90
N THR A 75 24.38 6.86 -6.11
CA THR A 75 24.93 7.16 -7.44
C THR A 75 25.25 5.86 -8.17
N ARG A 76 25.37 5.93 -9.50
CA ARG A 76 25.75 4.78 -10.35
C ARG A 76 27.13 4.22 -10.01
N THR A 77 27.98 5.01 -9.35
CA THR A 77 29.34 4.65 -8.92
C THR A 77 29.42 4.16 -7.47
N GLY A 78 28.27 3.99 -6.78
CA GLY A 78 28.21 3.46 -5.42
C GLY A 78 28.35 4.50 -4.30
N GLY A 79 28.47 5.79 -4.63
CA GLY A 79 28.44 6.88 -3.64
C GLY A 79 27.01 7.28 -3.25
N THR A 80 26.88 8.17 -2.27
CA THR A 80 25.60 8.76 -1.84
C THR A 80 25.57 10.23 -2.22
N THR A 81 24.48 10.68 -2.85
CA THR A 81 24.18 12.09 -3.10
C THR A 81 22.85 12.46 -2.48
N THR A 82 22.54 13.75 -2.38
CA THR A 82 21.25 14.26 -1.94
C THR A 82 20.44 14.75 -3.13
N ALA A 83 19.16 14.40 -3.20
CA ALA A 83 18.24 14.90 -4.22
C ALA A 83 16.95 15.38 -3.58
N ARG A 84 16.28 16.36 -4.20
CA ARG A 84 14.95 16.78 -3.78
C ARG A 84 13.98 15.60 -3.90
N VAL A 85 13.14 15.42 -2.90
CA VAL A 85 12.08 14.41 -2.95
C VAL A 85 11.19 14.67 -4.17
N PRO A 86 10.92 13.67 -5.02
CA PRO A 86 10.08 13.85 -6.19
C PRO A 86 8.67 14.29 -5.81
N GLN A 87 8.04 15.15 -6.63
CA GLN A 87 6.65 15.58 -6.41
C GLN A 87 5.67 14.39 -6.29
N MET A 88 5.97 13.28 -6.97
CA MET A 88 5.16 12.06 -6.94
C MET A 88 5.38 11.20 -5.68
N ALA A 89 6.28 11.57 -4.77
CA ALA A 89 6.58 10.76 -3.59
C ALA A 89 5.39 10.64 -2.64
N ALA A 90 4.64 11.73 -2.41
CA ALA A 90 3.44 11.73 -1.57
C ALA A 90 2.39 10.78 -2.12
N ARG A 91 2.17 10.84 -3.45
CA ARG A 91 1.30 9.92 -4.17
C ARG A 91 1.73 8.47 -3.99
N LEU A 92 3.00 8.15 -4.25
CA LEU A 92 3.49 6.77 -4.17
C LEU A 92 3.41 6.19 -2.76
N LEU A 93 3.64 7.04 -1.75
CA LEU A 93 3.48 6.68 -0.35
C LEU A 93 2.01 6.40 -0.02
N ALA A 94 1.12 7.34 -0.32
CA ALA A 94 -0.30 7.23 -0.05
C ALA A 94 -0.96 6.05 -0.79
N GLU A 95 -0.68 5.91 -2.10
CA GLU A 95 -1.15 4.79 -2.94
C GLU A 95 -0.66 3.45 -2.36
N GLY A 96 0.60 3.36 -1.97
CA GLY A 96 1.21 2.14 -1.43
C GLY A 96 0.62 1.71 -0.10
N ASP A 97 0.62 2.61 0.89
CA ASP A 97 0.19 2.30 2.26
C ASP A 97 -1.31 2.06 2.32
N PHE A 98 -2.12 2.89 1.66
CA PHE A 98 -3.57 2.69 1.60
C PHE A 98 -3.90 1.35 0.96
N ASN A 99 -3.35 1.05 -0.22
CA ASN A 99 -3.63 -0.18 -0.93
C ASN A 99 -3.16 -1.41 -0.13
N ARG A 100 -2.04 -1.33 0.58
CA ARG A 100 -1.56 -2.41 1.45
C ARG A 100 -2.60 -2.76 2.53
N TYR A 101 -3.11 -1.76 3.26
CA TYR A 101 -4.11 -2.01 4.31
C TYR A 101 -5.48 -2.37 3.74
N TYR A 102 -5.86 -1.82 2.59
CA TYR A 102 -7.05 -2.27 1.86
C TYR A 102 -6.97 -3.76 1.52
N MET A 103 -5.88 -4.21 0.88
CA MET A 103 -5.71 -5.61 0.48
C MET A 103 -5.64 -6.55 1.69
N ARG A 104 -4.96 -6.16 2.77
CA ARG A 104 -4.93 -6.93 4.03
C ARG A 104 -6.32 -7.04 4.65
N GLY A 105 -7.03 -5.92 4.73
CA GLY A 105 -8.40 -5.89 5.24
C GLY A 105 -9.35 -6.76 4.43
N LEU A 106 -9.25 -6.71 3.09
CA LEU A 106 -10.08 -7.52 2.20
C LEU A 106 -9.74 -9.00 2.29
N ALA A 107 -8.46 -9.36 2.40
CA ALA A 107 -8.03 -10.73 2.61
C ALA A 107 -8.55 -11.28 3.94
N LEU A 108 -8.43 -10.52 5.02
CA LEU A 108 -8.96 -10.90 6.33
C LEU A 108 -10.49 -11.08 6.28
N ARG A 109 -11.20 -10.16 5.62
CA ARG A 109 -12.64 -10.29 5.35
C ARG A 109 -12.99 -11.55 4.56
N ALA A 110 -12.25 -11.86 3.49
CA ALA A 110 -12.51 -13.04 2.65
C ALA A 110 -12.33 -14.35 3.43
N ILE A 111 -11.40 -14.39 4.38
CA ILE A 111 -11.21 -15.52 5.30
C ILE A 111 -12.41 -15.64 6.24
N ASP A 112 -12.81 -14.54 6.88
CA ASP A 112 -13.90 -14.50 7.85
C ASP A 112 -15.27 -14.84 7.21
N GLU A 113 -15.52 -14.36 5.99
CA GLU A 113 -16.73 -14.69 5.22
C GLU A 113 -16.69 -16.09 4.57
N GLY A 114 -15.62 -16.88 4.74
CA GLY A 114 -15.51 -18.23 4.19
C GLY A 114 -15.24 -18.32 2.68
N ARG A 115 -14.95 -17.20 1.99
CA ARG A 115 -14.61 -17.18 0.55
C ARG A 115 -13.22 -17.77 0.27
N GLN A 116 -12.27 -17.56 1.18
CA GLN A 116 -10.88 -18.06 1.15
C GLN A 116 -10.00 -17.61 -0.03
N VAL A 117 -10.57 -17.02 -1.07
CA VAL A 117 -9.89 -16.62 -2.30
C VAL A 117 -10.24 -15.18 -2.63
N VAL A 118 -9.25 -14.44 -3.16
CA VAL A 118 -9.44 -13.12 -3.77
C VAL A 118 -8.85 -13.13 -5.17
N GLU A 119 -9.34 -12.23 -6.02
CA GLU A 119 -8.84 -12.07 -7.39
C GLU A 119 -8.00 -10.81 -7.51
N VAL A 120 -6.82 -10.93 -8.11
CA VAL A 120 -5.94 -9.81 -8.41
C VAL A 120 -6.47 -9.06 -9.62
N TYR A 121 -6.53 -7.74 -9.54
CA TYR A 121 -6.92 -6.90 -10.67
C TYR A 121 -6.08 -5.63 -10.73
N ARG A 122 -6.18 -4.92 -11.85
CA ARG A 122 -5.53 -3.63 -12.05
C ARG A 122 -6.40 -2.49 -11.54
N ALA A 123 -6.01 -1.91 -10.41
CA ALA A 123 -6.69 -0.77 -9.82
C ALA A 123 -6.24 0.58 -10.43
N ARG A 124 -5.09 0.62 -11.10
CA ARG A 124 -4.60 1.82 -11.79
C ARG A 124 -4.54 1.63 -13.30
N LEU A 125 -5.17 2.55 -14.03
CA LEU A 125 -5.01 2.62 -15.48
C LEU A 125 -3.52 2.78 -15.83
N SER A 126 -3.00 1.87 -16.65
CA SER A 126 -1.63 1.89 -17.16
C SER A 126 -1.66 1.45 -18.61
N LEU A 127 -1.17 2.32 -19.50
CA LEU A 127 -1.11 2.03 -20.94
C LEU A 127 -0.04 1.00 -21.28
N GLU A 128 1.04 0.96 -20.50
CA GLU A 128 2.18 0.04 -20.67
C GLU A 128 2.54 -0.60 -19.31
N PRO A 129 1.74 -1.55 -18.83
CA PRO A 129 2.02 -2.21 -17.57
C PRO A 129 3.26 -3.10 -17.68
N ARG A 130 4.04 -3.18 -16.59
CA ARG A 130 5.17 -4.12 -16.51
C ARG A 130 4.66 -5.55 -16.69
N ARG A 131 5.36 -6.37 -17.49
CA ARG A 131 4.97 -7.77 -17.76
C ARG A 131 4.69 -8.58 -16.50
N GLU A 132 5.54 -8.43 -15.47
CA GLU A 132 5.37 -9.11 -14.18
C GLU A 132 4.02 -8.80 -13.52
N SER A 133 3.56 -7.55 -13.58
CA SER A 133 2.27 -7.14 -13.02
C SER A 133 1.10 -7.53 -13.93
N ALA A 134 1.28 -7.50 -15.25
CA ALA A 134 0.24 -7.93 -16.19
C ALA A 134 -0.08 -9.44 -16.06
N ASN A 135 0.92 -10.27 -15.79
CA ASN A 135 0.74 -11.71 -15.63
C ASN A 135 -0.07 -12.10 -14.38
N LEU A 136 -0.17 -11.22 -13.39
CA LEU A 136 -0.91 -11.47 -12.15
C LEU A 136 -2.38 -11.07 -12.26
N GLU A 137 -2.74 -10.23 -13.22
CA GLU A 137 -4.09 -9.73 -13.38
C GLU A 137 -5.07 -10.85 -13.74
N GLY A 138 -6.21 -10.92 -13.05
CA GLY A 138 -7.20 -11.99 -13.18
C GLY A 138 -6.85 -13.29 -12.45
N THR A 139 -5.67 -13.38 -11.82
CA THR A 139 -5.31 -14.58 -11.03
C THR A 139 -6.07 -14.61 -9.72
N ARG A 140 -6.46 -15.81 -9.32
CA ARG A 140 -7.10 -16.09 -8.03
C ARG A 140 -6.04 -16.61 -7.07
N VAL A 141 -5.96 -16.00 -5.90
CA VAL A 141 -4.95 -16.28 -4.88
C VAL A 141 -5.63 -16.53 -3.54
N ALA A 142 -5.03 -17.38 -2.71
CA ALA A 142 -5.55 -17.65 -1.39
C ALA A 142 -5.47 -16.38 -0.53
N ALA A 143 -6.56 -16.01 0.12
CA ALA A 143 -6.63 -14.82 0.96
C ALA A 143 -5.59 -14.88 2.11
N ALA A 144 -5.36 -16.07 2.67
CA ALA A 144 -4.34 -16.28 3.68
C ALA A 144 -2.91 -16.00 3.17
N GLU A 145 -2.60 -16.36 1.92
CA GLU A 145 -1.29 -16.08 1.31
C GLU A 145 -1.09 -14.58 1.11
N VAL A 146 -2.10 -13.87 0.59
CA VAL A 146 -2.09 -12.42 0.44
C VAL A 146 -1.85 -11.73 1.78
N LEU A 147 -2.60 -12.14 2.82
CA LEU A 147 -2.49 -11.56 4.14
C LEU A 147 -1.10 -11.77 4.75
N ASN A 148 -0.57 -13.00 4.68
CA ASN A 148 0.74 -13.33 5.21
C ASN A 148 1.86 -12.58 4.47
N GLN A 149 1.78 -12.54 3.14
CA GLN A 149 2.73 -11.80 2.32
C GLN A 149 2.74 -10.31 2.67
N LEU A 150 1.55 -9.70 2.77
CA LEU A 150 1.41 -8.28 3.05
C LEU A 150 1.62 -7.91 4.52
N ARG A 151 1.67 -8.86 5.46
CA ARG A 151 2.16 -8.63 6.83
C ARG A 151 3.68 -8.71 6.92
N GLY A 152 4.33 -9.42 6.00
CA GLY A 152 5.78 -9.53 5.90
C GLY A 152 6.49 -8.21 5.58
N PRO A 153 7.84 -8.20 5.67
CA PRO A 153 8.65 -7.02 5.39
C PRO A 153 8.52 -6.57 3.94
N LEU A 154 8.45 -5.25 3.74
CA LEU A 154 8.42 -4.61 2.40
C LEU A 154 9.67 -4.94 1.56
N SER A 155 10.76 -5.36 2.20
CA SER A 155 12.04 -5.71 1.59
C SER A 155 12.13 -7.15 1.09
N ALA A 156 11.06 -7.96 1.17
CA ALA A 156 11.06 -9.29 0.58
C ALA A 156 11.46 -9.18 -0.90
N GLU A 157 12.38 -10.05 -1.35
CA GLU A 157 12.95 -9.96 -2.69
C GLU A 157 11.85 -9.75 -3.73
N PRO A 158 12.04 -8.85 -4.72
CA PRO A 158 11.00 -8.58 -5.72
C PRO A 158 10.44 -9.88 -6.31
N ALA A 159 11.28 -10.90 -6.55
CA ALA A 159 10.84 -12.19 -7.06
C ALA A 159 9.83 -12.95 -6.18
N ALA A 160 9.80 -12.71 -4.86
CA ALA A 160 9.02 -13.48 -3.89
C ALA A 160 7.65 -12.88 -3.55
N ALA A 161 7.44 -11.58 -3.74
CA ALA A 161 6.22 -10.88 -3.34
C ALA A 161 5.52 -10.19 -4.54
N PRO A 162 4.57 -10.85 -5.23
CA PRO A 162 3.88 -10.30 -6.40
C PRO A 162 2.98 -9.08 -6.08
N LEU A 163 2.25 -9.15 -4.97
CA LEU A 163 1.37 -8.09 -4.46
C LEU A 163 2.05 -7.15 -3.45
N GLY A 164 1.63 -5.89 -3.41
CA GLY A 164 2.17 -4.87 -2.49
C GLY A 164 3.44 -4.17 -2.97
N ARG A 165 3.95 -4.49 -4.17
CA ARG A 165 5.04 -3.73 -4.78
C ARG A 165 4.59 -2.30 -5.08
N THR A 166 5.43 -1.34 -4.67
CA THR A 166 5.23 0.08 -4.98
C THR A 166 5.05 0.29 -6.48
N ASN A 167 4.08 1.14 -6.85
CA ASN A 167 3.84 1.53 -8.23
C ASN A 167 3.43 0.38 -9.18
N SER A 168 2.98 -0.77 -8.66
CA SER A 168 2.48 -1.90 -9.47
C SER A 168 1.10 -1.63 -10.09
N GLY A 169 0.28 -0.78 -9.44
CA GLY A 169 -1.09 -0.51 -9.83
C GLY A 169 -2.04 -1.71 -9.70
N LEU A 170 -1.63 -2.76 -8.98
CA LEU A 170 -2.43 -3.95 -8.70
C LEU A 170 -3.12 -3.83 -7.33
N SER A 171 -4.32 -4.40 -7.24
CA SER A 171 -5.05 -4.59 -5.98
C SER A 171 -5.81 -5.92 -6.02
N VAL A 172 -6.62 -6.21 -5.00
CA VAL A 172 -7.45 -7.43 -4.92
C VAL A 172 -8.93 -7.12 -4.73
N ARG A 173 -9.78 -8.00 -5.25
CA ARG A 173 -11.24 -7.96 -5.10
C ARG A 173 -11.79 -9.30 -4.63
N LEU A 174 -12.97 -9.29 -4.01
CA LEU A 174 -13.71 -10.50 -3.70
C LEU A 174 -14.22 -11.15 -4.99
N VAL A 175 -14.30 -12.49 -4.97
CA VAL A 175 -14.94 -13.32 -6.01
C VAL A 175 -16.32 -13.80 -5.58
#